data_AF-G3RVA2-F1
#
_entry.id   AF-G3RVA2-F1
#
_cell.length_a   1.000
_cell.length_b   1.000
_cell.length_c   1.000
_cell.angle_alpha   90.00
_cell.angle_beta   90.00
_cell.angle_gamma   90.00
#
_symmetry.space_group_name_H-M   'P 1'
#
loop_
_entity.id
_entity.type
_entity.pdbx_description
1 polymer ?
#
loop_
_entity_poly.entity_id
_entity_poly.type
_entity_poly.pdbx_seq_one_letter_code
_entity_poly.pdbx_strand_id
1 'polypeptide(L)'
;MNRHLWKSQLCEMVQPSGGPAADQDVLGEESPLGKPAMLHLPSEQGAPETLQRCLEENQELRDAIRQSNQMLRERCEELLHFQASQREEKEFLMCRFQEARKLVERLSLEKLDLKRQKEQALREVEHLKRCQQQMAEDKASVKAQVTSLLGELQESQSRLEAATKECQALEGRARAASEQARQLESEREALQQQHSVQVDQLRMQGQSVEAALRMERQAASEEKRKLAQLQVAYHQLFQEYDNHIKSSVVGSERKRGMQLEDLKQQLQQAEEALVAKQEVIDKLKEEAEQHKIVMETVPVLKAQADIYKADFQAERQAREKLAEKKELLQEQLEQLQREYSKLKASCQESARIEDMRKRHVEVSQAPLPPAPAYLSSPLALPSQRRSPPEEPPDFCCPKCQYQAPDMDTLQIHVMECIE
;
A
#
# COMPACT_ATOMS: atom_id res chain seq x y z
N MET A 1 14.11 20.74 49.01
CA MET A 1 14.91 21.73 49.75
C MET A 1 14.90 23.05 49.00
N ASN A 2 14.12 24.03 49.44
CA ASN A 2 14.55 25.45 49.46
C ASN A 2 13.49 26.28 50.18
N ARG A 3 13.90 26.86 51.32
CA ARG A 3 13.13 27.78 52.13
C ARG A 3 13.32 29.19 51.58
N HIS A 4 12.24 29.91 51.34
CA HIS A 4 12.27 31.37 51.38
C HIS A 4 11.25 31.86 52.40
N LEU A 5 11.77 32.23 53.57
CA LEU A 5 11.09 33.06 54.56
C LEU A 5 10.92 34.47 53.97
N TRP A 6 9.69 34.97 53.95
CA TRP A 6 9.46 36.41 53.95
C TRP A 6 8.82 36.81 55.28
N LYS A 7 9.61 37.58 56.04
CA LYS A 7 9.23 38.27 57.27
C LYS A 7 8.19 39.34 56.92
N SER A 8 7.05 39.30 57.59
CA SER A 8 6.09 40.39 57.62
C SER A 8 6.66 41.50 58.51
N GLN A 9 6.91 42.68 57.94
CA GLN A 9 7.34 43.86 58.67
C GLN A 9 6.07 44.58 59.16
N LEU A 10 5.81 44.49 60.46
CA LEU A 10 4.75 45.23 61.15
C LEU A 10 5.09 46.73 61.13
N CYS A 11 4.25 47.55 60.49
CA CYS A 11 4.25 48.99 60.72
C CYS A 11 3.50 49.28 62.02
N GLU A 12 4.22 49.79 63.02
CA GLU A 12 3.67 50.38 64.23
C GLU A 12 2.81 51.60 63.88
N MET A 13 1.54 51.59 64.30
CA MET A 13 0.72 52.78 64.37
C MET A 13 0.73 53.30 65.81
N VAL A 14 1.37 54.44 66.01
CA VAL A 14 1.34 55.18 67.28
C VAL A 14 -0.07 55.75 67.49
N GLN A 15 -0.69 55.40 68.61
CA GLN A 15 -1.88 56.07 69.14
C GLN A 15 -1.49 56.94 70.35
N PRO A 16 -2.22 58.05 70.60
CA PRO A 16 -1.99 58.89 71.77
C PRO A 16 -2.72 58.29 72.98
N SER A 17 -2.01 58.11 74.09
CA SER A 17 -2.59 57.80 75.40
C SER A 17 -2.45 59.00 76.33
N GLY A 18 -3.54 59.32 77.03
CA GLY A 18 -3.61 60.38 78.04
C GLY A 18 -2.72 60.11 79.26
N GLY A 19 -2.48 61.18 80.03
CA GLY A 19 -1.70 61.19 81.29
C GLY A 19 -2.30 60.31 82.41
N PRO A 20 -1.75 60.32 83.65
CA PRO A 20 -1.48 61.51 84.47
C PRO A 20 -0.26 61.41 85.46
N ALA A 21 -0.23 62.34 86.44
CA ALA A 21 0.61 62.45 87.67
C ALA A 21 1.99 63.14 87.48
N ALA A 22 2.23 64.34 88.04
CA ALA A 22 2.57 64.65 89.46
C ALA A 22 3.78 63.82 89.95
N ASP A 23 4.84 64.36 90.55
CA ASP A 23 4.96 65.47 91.50
C ASP A 23 6.44 65.93 91.57
N GLN A 24 6.68 67.16 92.05
CA GLN A 24 7.82 67.66 92.86
C GLN A 24 9.28 67.47 92.36
N ASP A 25 10.21 68.44 92.47
CA ASP A 25 10.34 69.40 93.55
C ASP A 25 11.45 70.47 93.27
N VAL A 26 11.29 71.63 93.93
CA VAL A 26 12.34 72.35 94.69
C VAL A 26 13.31 73.35 94.01
N LEU A 27 13.04 74.62 94.34
CA LEU A 27 13.89 75.66 94.99
C LEU A 27 14.56 76.79 94.19
N GLY A 28 14.35 77.99 94.77
CA GLY A 28 15.31 79.11 94.89
C GLY A 28 14.89 80.34 94.10
N GLU A 29 14.75 81.57 94.61
CA GLU A 29 14.94 82.24 95.91
C GLU A 29 14.05 83.51 95.85
N GLU A 30 13.22 83.81 96.84
CA GLU A 30 13.43 84.82 97.91
C GLU A 30 14.07 86.15 97.47
N SER A 31 13.30 87.25 97.46
CA SER A 31 13.72 88.51 98.12
C SER A 31 12.55 89.52 98.25
N PRO A 32 12.21 89.95 99.48
CA PRO A 32 11.21 90.96 99.81
C PRO A 32 11.85 92.31 100.17
N LEU A 33 11.10 93.42 100.05
CA LEU A 33 11.45 94.69 100.72
C LEU A 33 10.19 95.55 100.91
N GLY A 34 9.70 95.59 102.15
CA GLY A 34 8.82 96.65 102.62
C GLY A 34 9.60 97.91 102.97
N LYS A 35 8.93 99.07 102.92
CA LYS A 35 9.14 100.20 103.84
C LYS A 35 7.81 100.98 104.01
N PRO A 36 7.38 101.25 105.25
CA PRO A 36 6.36 102.24 105.60
C PRO A 36 7.02 103.58 105.97
N ALA A 37 6.41 104.71 105.61
CA ALA A 37 6.75 106.05 106.11
C ALA A 37 5.51 106.96 105.97
N MET A 38 4.78 107.23 107.05
CA MET A 38 4.93 108.40 107.94
C MET A 38 4.51 109.74 107.32
N LEU A 39 3.31 110.17 107.71
CA LEU A 39 2.83 111.54 107.97
C LEU A 39 3.72 112.72 107.53
N HIS A 40 3.18 113.57 106.66
CA HIS A 40 3.28 115.03 106.77
C HIS A 40 2.08 115.71 106.06
N LEU A 41 1.19 116.33 106.85
CA LEU A 41 0.38 117.49 106.44
C LEU A 41 1.30 118.75 106.54
N PRO A 42 1.11 119.86 105.78
CA PRO A 42 -0.20 120.51 105.65
C PRO A 42 -0.57 121.24 104.32
N SER A 43 -1.89 121.45 104.18
CA SER A 43 -2.59 122.67 103.72
C SER A 43 -3.12 122.83 102.27
N GLU A 44 -4.46 122.73 102.18
CA GLU A 44 -5.46 123.58 101.48
C GLU A 44 -5.64 123.59 99.93
N GLN A 45 -6.83 123.09 99.53
CA GLN A 45 -7.77 123.52 98.45
C GLN A 45 -7.66 123.04 96.98
N GLY A 46 -8.70 122.32 96.51
CA GLY A 46 -9.12 122.21 95.08
C GLY A 46 -9.67 120.84 94.61
N ALA A 47 -10.99 120.61 94.53
CA ALA A 47 -11.59 119.32 94.13
C ALA A 47 -12.98 119.34 93.39
N PRO A 48 -13.08 119.80 92.11
CA PRO A 48 -14.25 119.43 91.27
C PRO A 48 -13.94 118.83 89.87
N GLU A 49 -12.94 119.29 89.13
CA GLU A 49 -12.70 118.88 87.72
C GLU A 49 -12.11 117.47 87.57
N THR A 50 -11.43 116.99 88.61
CA THR A 50 -10.89 115.63 88.69
C THR A 50 -11.97 114.57 88.82
N LEU A 51 -13.14 114.94 89.35
CA LEU A 51 -14.25 114.00 89.58
C LEU A 51 -15.01 113.67 88.28
N GLN A 52 -15.22 114.65 87.40
CA GLN A 52 -15.96 114.46 86.14
C GLN A 52 -15.18 113.62 85.12
N ARG A 53 -13.87 113.87 84.99
CA ARG A 53 -12.97 113.05 84.16
C ARG A 53 -12.95 111.59 84.63
N CYS A 54 -12.95 111.36 85.94
CA CYS A 54 -13.04 110.02 86.52
C CYS A 54 -14.34 109.29 86.15
N LEU A 55 -15.47 110.01 86.03
CA LEU A 55 -16.75 109.40 85.62
C LEU A 55 -16.79 109.02 84.13
N GLU A 56 -16.25 109.87 83.25
CA GLU A 56 -16.11 109.60 81.81
C GLU A 56 -15.16 108.41 81.58
N GLU A 57 -14.00 108.40 82.24
CA GLU A 57 -13.08 107.26 82.24
C GLU A 57 -13.73 105.99 82.79
N ASN A 58 -14.59 106.08 83.82
CA ASN A 58 -15.33 104.92 84.33
C ASN A 58 -16.36 104.39 83.31
N GLN A 59 -17.00 105.28 82.55
CA GLN A 59 -17.96 104.91 81.51
C GLN A 59 -17.25 104.25 80.31
N GLU A 60 -16.13 104.82 79.85
CA GLU A 60 -15.28 104.23 78.82
C GLU A 60 -14.72 102.88 79.24
N LEU A 61 -14.29 102.73 80.50
CA LEU A 61 -13.89 101.45 81.06
C LEU A 61 -15.04 100.44 81.05
N ARG A 62 -16.26 100.84 81.41
CA ARG A 62 -17.44 99.97 81.35
C ARG A 62 -17.79 99.56 79.93
N ASP A 63 -17.65 100.45 78.95
CA ASP A 63 -17.86 100.17 77.53
C ASP A 63 -16.75 99.25 76.97
N ALA A 64 -15.48 99.50 77.31
CA ALA A 64 -14.35 98.66 76.95
C ALA A 64 -14.45 97.25 77.57
N ILE A 65 -14.87 97.15 78.84
CA ILE A 65 -15.14 95.87 79.50
C ILE A 65 -16.31 95.15 78.85
N ARG A 66 -17.38 95.86 78.44
CA ARG A 66 -18.48 95.26 77.69
C ARG A 66 -18.02 94.73 76.32
N GLN A 67 -17.25 95.51 75.58
CA GLN A 67 -16.69 95.10 74.28
C GLN A 67 -15.69 93.94 74.42
N SER A 68 -14.83 93.96 75.44
CA SER A 68 -13.90 92.88 75.73
C SER A 68 -14.62 91.59 76.12
N ASN A 69 -15.66 91.67 76.96
CA ASN A 69 -16.50 90.51 77.28
C ASN A 69 -17.26 89.98 76.07
N GLN A 70 -17.74 90.87 75.19
CA GLN A 70 -18.41 90.48 73.94
C GLN A 70 -17.43 89.77 73.00
N MET A 71 -16.24 90.33 72.79
CA MET A 71 -15.17 89.69 72.00
C MET A 71 -14.77 88.34 72.61
N LEU A 72 -14.67 88.24 73.93
CA LEU A 72 -14.35 86.97 74.60
C LEU A 72 -15.45 85.93 74.37
N ARG A 73 -16.73 86.33 74.40
CA ARG A 73 -17.86 85.43 74.06
C ARG A 73 -17.77 84.96 72.62
N GLU A 74 -17.55 85.86 71.67
CA GLU A 74 -17.37 85.51 70.25
C GLU A 74 -16.18 84.57 70.03
N ARG A 75 -15.03 84.81 70.70
CA ARG A 75 -13.86 83.92 70.64
C ARG A 75 -14.13 82.55 71.29
N CYS A 76 -14.86 82.52 72.40
CA CYS A 76 -15.30 81.26 73.02
C CYS A 76 -16.25 80.50 72.09
N GLU A 77 -17.18 81.17 71.42
CA GLU A 77 -18.10 80.59 70.43
C GLU A 77 -17.36 80.04 69.20
N GLU A 78 -16.41 80.80 68.64
CA GLU A 78 -15.53 80.36 67.54
C GLU A 78 -14.71 79.13 67.94
N LEU A 79 -14.15 79.10 69.15
CA LEU A 79 -13.38 77.96 69.64
C LEU A 79 -14.26 76.72 69.82
N LEU A 80 -15.49 76.88 70.31
CA LEU A 80 -16.46 75.79 70.41
C LEU A 80 -16.85 75.27 69.03
N HIS A 81 -17.10 76.16 68.05
CA HIS A 81 -17.39 75.77 66.67
C HIS A 81 -16.20 75.07 66.02
N PHE A 82 -14.98 75.59 66.20
CA PHE A 82 -13.76 74.96 65.72
C PHE A 82 -13.56 73.57 66.33
N GLN A 83 -13.78 73.43 67.64
CA GLN A 83 -13.69 72.14 68.32
C GLN A 83 -14.76 71.15 67.81
N ALA A 84 -15.98 71.61 67.55
CA ALA A 84 -17.03 70.79 66.95
C ALA A 84 -16.67 70.34 65.53
N SER A 85 -16.26 71.27 64.66
CA SER A 85 -15.82 70.96 63.29
C SER A 85 -14.62 70.00 63.26
N GLN A 86 -13.65 70.17 64.17
CA GLN A 86 -12.51 69.24 64.31
C GLN A 86 -12.93 67.84 64.77
N ARG A 87 -13.97 67.72 65.61
CA ARG A 87 -14.54 66.41 65.97
C ARG A 87 -15.21 65.76 64.77
N GLU A 88 -16.02 66.51 64.03
CA GLU A 88 -16.68 66.03 62.80
C GLU A 88 -15.67 65.59 61.74
N GLU A 89 -14.60 66.37 61.50
CA GLU A 89 -13.53 66.00 60.57
C GLU A 89 -12.81 64.72 61.01
N LYS A 90 -12.48 64.60 62.31
CA LYS A 90 -11.86 63.39 62.85
C LYS A 90 -12.77 62.17 62.70
N GLU A 91 -14.06 62.31 62.95
CA GLU A 91 -15.05 61.25 62.77
C GLU A 91 -15.19 60.86 61.30
N PHE A 92 -15.21 61.83 60.39
CA PHE A 92 -15.22 61.60 58.95
C PHE A 92 -13.96 60.83 58.49
N LEU A 93 -12.76 61.28 58.88
CA LEU A 93 -11.51 60.58 58.57
C LEU A 93 -11.54 59.15 59.13
N MET A 94 -11.98 58.97 60.37
CA MET A 94 -12.09 57.65 60.99
C MET A 94 -13.03 56.73 60.21
N CYS A 95 -14.20 57.22 59.79
CA CYS A 95 -15.13 56.49 58.93
C CYS A 95 -14.49 56.12 57.59
N ARG A 96 -13.78 57.05 56.93
CA ARG A 96 -13.06 56.78 55.68
C ARG A 96 -11.94 55.75 55.82
N PHE A 97 -11.18 55.80 56.90
CA PHE A 97 -10.16 54.78 57.20
C PHE A 97 -10.79 53.40 57.44
N GLN A 98 -11.92 53.34 58.15
CA GLN A 98 -12.65 52.09 58.34
C GLN A 98 -13.19 51.52 57.02
N GLU A 99 -13.73 52.36 56.14
CA GLU A 99 -14.18 51.97 54.80
C GLU A 99 -13.01 51.44 53.95
N ALA A 100 -11.89 52.14 53.92
CA ALA A 100 -10.68 51.73 53.21
C ALA A 100 -10.15 50.39 53.74
N ARG A 101 -10.13 50.21 55.07
CA ARG A 101 -9.72 48.94 55.69
C ARG A 101 -10.63 47.78 55.27
N LYS A 102 -11.95 47.96 55.33
CA LYS A 102 -12.92 46.93 54.88
C LYS A 102 -12.71 46.59 53.41
N LEU A 103 -12.42 47.58 52.56
CA LEU A 103 -12.12 47.35 51.15
C LEU A 103 -10.85 46.52 50.95
N VAL A 104 -9.76 46.84 51.67
CA VAL A 104 -8.51 46.08 51.61
C VAL A 104 -8.71 44.64 52.09
N GLU A 105 -9.46 44.45 53.18
CA GLU A 105 -9.81 43.11 53.69
C GLU A 105 -10.57 42.30 52.63
N ARG A 106 -11.60 42.88 51.98
CA ARG A 106 -12.32 42.23 50.87
C ARG A 106 -11.42 41.87 49.70
N LEU A 107 -10.60 42.82 49.22
CA LEU A 107 -9.67 42.59 48.11
C LEU A 107 -8.61 41.53 48.46
N SER A 108 -8.21 41.43 49.74
CA SER A 108 -7.27 40.43 50.20
C SER A 108 -7.85 39.01 50.15
N LEU A 109 -9.14 38.86 50.49
CA LEU A 109 -9.87 37.59 50.39
C LEU A 109 -10.07 37.21 48.93
N GLU A 110 -10.51 38.14 48.09
CA GLU A 110 -10.68 37.90 46.65
C GLU A 110 -9.36 37.49 45.98
N LYS A 111 -8.25 38.15 46.33
CA LYS A 111 -6.91 37.77 45.86
C LYS A 111 -6.52 36.35 46.29
N LEU A 112 -6.90 35.93 47.50
CA LEU A 112 -6.63 34.58 47.98
C LEU A 112 -7.46 33.54 47.21
N ASP A 113 -8.73 33.83 46.96
CA ASP A 113 -9.62 32.94 46.22
C ASP A 113 -9.22 32.84 44.74
N LEU A 114 -8.86 33.95 44.10
CA LEU A 114 -8.30 33.96 42.75
C LEU A 114 -6.99 33.15 42.66
N LYS A 115 -6.14 33.23 43.69
CA LYS A 115 -4.93 32.39 43.76
C LYS A 115 -5.28 30.91 43.85
N ARG A 116 -6.24 30.52 44.70
CA ARG A 116 -6.70 29.13 44.80
C ARG A 116 -7.29 28.62 43.49
N GLN A 117 -8.14 29.42 42.85
CA GLN A 117 -8.73 29.09 41.55
C GLN A 117 -7.65 28.92 40.47
N LYS A 118 -6.65 29.81 40.43
CA LYS A 118 -5.51 29.68 39.52
C LYS A 118 -4.72 28.40 39.77
N GLU A 119 -4.43 28.06 41.03
CA GLU A 119 -3.72 26.82 41.38
C GLU A 119 -4.54 25.58 41.00
N GLN A 120 -5.85 25.61 41.20
CA GLN A 120 -6.73 24.52 40.79
C GLN A 120 -6.77 24.38 39.26
N ALA A 121 -6.96 25.47 38.52
CA ALA A 121 -6.95 25.46 37.06
C ALA A 121 -5.61 24.96 36.50
N LEU A 122 -4.48 25.30 37.13
CA LEU A 122 -3.17 24.76 36.75
C LEU A 122 -3.10 23.23 36.94
N ARG A 123 -3.61 22.70 38.05
CA ARG A 123 -3.67 21.24 38.29
C ARG A 123 -4.56 20.54 37.28
N GLU A 124 -5.70 21.12 36.94
CA GLU A 124 -6.62 20.59 35.92
C GLU A 124 -5.95 20.56 34.53
N VAL A 125 -5.24 21.63 34.15
CA VAL A 125 -4.47 21.66 32.90
C VAL A 125 -3.36 20.62 32.89
N GLU A 126 -2.65 20.43 33.99
CA GLU A 126 -1.63 19.37 34.11
C GLU A 126 -2.23 17.97 33.99
N HIS A 127 -3.39 17.73 34.61
CA HIS A 127 -4.11 16.47 34.50
C HIS A 127 -4.54 16.21 33.04
N LEU A 128 -5.16 17.21 32.39
CA LEU A 128 -5.57 17.10 30.99
C LEU A 128 -4.38 16.85 30.05
N LYS A 129 -3.22 17.48 30.31
CA LYS A 129 -1.99 17.20 29.54
C LYS A 129 -1.55 15.74 29.69
N ARG A 130 -1.59 15.17 30.90
CA ARG A 130 -1.26 13.75 31.12
C ARG A 130 -2.25 12.83 30.42
N CYS A 131 -3.55 13.11 30.52
CA CYS A 131 -4.56 12.35 29.78
C CYS A 131 -4.34 12.45 28.26
N GLN A 132 -4.01 13.63 27.74
CA GLN A 132 -3.73 13.81 26.31
C GLN A 132 -2.50 13.02 25.86
N GLN A 133 -1.44 12.99 26.68
CA GLN A 133 -0.24 12.18 26.42
C GLN A 133 -0.57 10.69 26.40
N GLN A 134 -1.30 10.19 27.40
CA GLN A 134 -1.74 8.79 27.44
C GLN A 134 -2.57 8.43 26.21
N MET A 135 -3.54 9.26 25.83
CA MET A 135 -4.35 9.03 24.63
C MET A 135 -3.51 9.02 23.34
N ALA A 136 -2.43 9.80 23.27
CA ALA A 136 -1.50 9.79 22.15
C ALA A 136 -0.65 8.51 22.10
N GLU A 137 -0.20 8.03 23.26
CA GLU A 137 0.51 6.75 23.41
C GLU A 137 -0.39 5.57 23.05
N ASP A 138 -1.62 5.54 23.54
CA ASP A 138 -2.61 4.50 23.23
C ASP A 138 -2.93 4.49 21.72
N LYS A 139 -3.12 5.68 21.12
CA LYS A 139 -3.30 5.81 19.67
C LYS A 139 -2.09 5.28 18.89
N ALA A 140 -0.87 5.57 19.34
CA ALA A 140 0.34 5.08 18.70
C ALA A 140 0.47 3.55 18.85
N SER A 141 0.17 3.01 20.02
CA SER A 141 0.16 1.57 20.31
C SER A 141 -0.86 0.83 19.44
N VAL A 142 -2.10 1.31 19.36
CA VAL A 142 -3.14 0.73 18.50
C VAL A 142 -2.72 0.80 17.03
N LYS A 143 -2.16 1.92 16.58
CA LYS A 143 -1.64 2.03 15.21
C LYS A 143 -0.52 1.01 14.94
N ALA A 144 0.40 0.80 15.88
CA ALA A 144 1.46 -0.19 15.77
C ALA A 144 0.89 -1.61 15.70
N GLN A 145 -0.08 -1.95 16.56
CA GLN A 145 -0.76 -3.24 16.56
C GLN A 145 -1.49 -3.51 15.24
N VAL A 146 -2.26 -2.53 14.73
CA VAL A 146 -2.94 -2.64 13.43
C VAL A 146 -1.92 -2.84 12.30
N THR A 147 -0.79 -2.13 12.35
CA THR A 147 0.28 -2.27 11.33
C THR A 147 0.90 -3.67 11.39
N SER A 148 1.14 -4.22 12.59
CA SER A 148 1.64 -5.60 12.76
C SER A 148 0.66 -6.62 12.20
N LEU A 149 -0.61 -6.53 12.57
CA LEU A 149 -1.67 -7.44 12.11
C LEU A 149 -1.85 -7.38 10.59
N LEU A 150 -1.76 -6.19 9.98
CA LEU A 150 -1.78 -6.05 8.53
C LEU A 150 -0.57 -6.73 7.87
N GLY A 151 0.62 -6.63 8.48
CA GLY A 151 1.82 -7.34 8.04
C GLY A 151 1.67 -8.86 8.12
N GLU A 152 1.20 -9.38 9.25
CA GLU A 152 0.94 -10.81 9.46
C GLU A 152 -0.12 -11.35 8.47
N LEU A 153 -1.18 -10.57 8.22
CA LEU A 153 -2.21 -10.91 7.24
C LEU A 153 -1.63 -10.98 5.81
N GLN A 154 -0.82 -10.00 5.43
CA GLN A 154 -0.17 -9.98 4.11
C GLN A 154 0.81 -11.16 3.93
N GLU A 155 1.57 -11.49 4.98
CA GLU A 155 2.45 -12.66 4.97
C GLU A 155 1.65 -13.96 4.86
N SER A 156 0.58 -14.11 5.65
CA SER A 156 -0.33 -15.26 5.57
C SER A 156 -0.94 -15.39 4.17
N GLN A 157 -1.32 -14.28 3.55
CA GLN A 157 -1.88 -14.27 2.20
C GLN A 157 -0.83 -14.69 1.16
N SER A 158 0.40 -14.18 1.27
CA SER A 158 1.51 -14.57 0.40
C SER A 158 1.84 -16.07 0.53
N ARG A 159 1.82 -16.61 1.75
CA ARG A 159 2.00 -18.05 2.01
C ARG A 159 0.88 -18.90 1.40
N LEU A 160 -0.38 -18.45 1.53
CA LEU A 160 -1.53 -19.13 0.94
C LEU A 160 -1.45 -19.14 -0.59
N GLU A 161 -1.07 -18.03 -1.22
CA GLU A 161 -0.87 -17.95 -2.67
C GLU A 161 0.25 -18.89 -3.15
N ALA A 162 1.37 -18.96 -2.41
CA ALA A 162 2.46 -19.89 -2.70
C ALA A 162 2.01 -21.35 -2.60
N ALA A 163 1.32 -21.72 -1.52
CA ALA A 163 0.79 -23.07 -1.32
C ALA A 163 -0.24 -23.43 -2.40
N THR A 164 -1.08 -22.47 -2.83
CA THR A 164 -2.06 -22.69 -3.89
C THR A 164 -1.37 -22.97 -5.23
N LYS A 165 -0.31 -22.21 -5.57
CA LYS A 165 0.50 -22.45 -6.78
C LYS A 165 1.18 -23.83 -6.74
N GLU A 166 1.71 -24.23 -5.58
CA GLU A 166 2.31 -25.54 -5.39
C GLU A 166 1.29 -26.67 -5.56
N CYS A 167 0.10 -26.55 -4.96
CA CYS A 167 -1.00 -27.49 -5.16
C CYS A 167 -1.37 -27.62 -6.63
N GLN A 168 -1.53 -26.51 -7.37
CA GLN A 168 -1.82 -26.54 -8.81
C GLN A 168 -0.72 -27.24 -9.61
N ALA A 169 0.55 -27.00 -9.28
CA ALA A 169 1.68 -27.67 -9.92
C ALA A 169 1.68 -29.18 -9.64
N LEU A 170 1.42 -29.58 -8.39
CA LEU A 170 1.32 -30.99 -8.00
C LEU A 170 0.13 -31.68 -8.66
N GLU A 171 -1.03 -31.03 -8.73
CA GLU A 171 -2.19 -31.53 -9.46
C GLU A 171 -1.89 -31.72 -10.95
N GLY A 172 -1.21 -30.75 -11.59
CA GLY A 172 -0.77 -30.87 -12.98
C GLY A 172 0.16 -32.07 -13.19
N ARG A 173 1.13 -32.27 -12.29
CA ARG A 173 2.03 -33.43 -12.32
C ARG A 173 1.28 -34.75 -12.11
N ALA A 174 0.33 -34.80 -11.18
CA ALA A 174 -0.47 -35.98 -10.91
C ALA A 174 -1.34 -36.36 -12.13
N ARG A 175 -1.95 -35.37 -12.79
CA ARG A 175 -2.71 -35.59 -14.04
C ARG A 175 -1.82 -36.12 -15.16
N ALA A 176 -0.65 -35.53 -15.37
CA ALA A 176 0.30 -35.99 -16.39
C ALA A 176 0.78 -37.43 -16.11
N ALA A 177 1.12 -37.74 -14.86
CA ALA A 177 1.52 -39.09 -14.46
C ALA A 177 0.37 -40.11 -14.64
N SER A 178 -0.88 -39.71 -14.33
CA SER A 178 -2.05 -40.57 -14.54
C SER A 178 -2.30 -40.85 -16.02
N GLU A 179 -2.15 -39.86 -16.90
CA GLU A 179 -2.31 -40.07 -18.33
C GLU A 179 -1.19 -40.96 -18.89
N GLN A 180 0.05 -40.76 -18.44
CA GLN A 180 1.16 -41.63 -18.80
C GLN A 180 0.94 -43.08 -18.34
N ALA A 181 0.44 -43.29 -17.13
CA ALA A 181 0.10 -44.62 -16.63
C ALA A 181 -0.98 -45.28 -17.49
N ARG A 182 -2.03 -44.53 -17.86
CA ARG A 182 -3.10 -45.01 -18.75
C ARG A 182 -2.57 -45.40 -20.13
N GLN A 183 -1.65 -44.62 -20.69
CA GLN A 183 -0.98 -44.93 -21.95
C GLN A 183 -0.18 -46.23 -21.87
N LEU A 184 0.66 -46.37 -20.83
CA LEU A 184 1.46 -47.58 -20.61
C LEU A 184 0.60 -48.82 -20.37
N GLU A 185 -0.53 -48.68 -19.68
CA GLU A 185 -1.50 -49.77 -19.51
C GLU A 185 -2.12 -50.20 -20.85
N SER A 186 -2.50 -49.24 -21.69
CA SER A 186 -3.02 -49.53 -23.04
C SER A 186 -1.97 -50.20 -23.93
N GLU A 187 -0.71 -49.75 -23.89
CA GLU A 187 0.40 -50.37 -24.62
C GLU A 187 0.67 -51.80 -24.14
N ARG A 188 0.68 -52.01 -22.81
CA ARG A 188 0.81 -53.35 -22.21
C ARG A 188 -0.31 -54.27 -22.68
N GLU A 189 -1.55 -53.80 -22.68
CA GLU A 189 -2.71 -54.59 -23.14
C GLU A 189 -2.61 -54.94 -24.63
N ALA A 190 -2.21 -54.00 -25.48
CA ALA A 190 -2.00 -54.25 -26.90
C ALA A 190 -0.90 -55.30 -27.13
N LEU A 191 0.24 -55.18 -26.44
CA LEU A 191 1.32 -56.17 -26.51
C LEU A 191 0.87 -57.54 -26.01
N GLN A 192 0.09 -57.59 -24.92
CA GLN A 192 -0.44 -58.84 -24.40
C GLN A 192 -1.38 -59.53 -25.39
N GLN A 193 -2.24 -58.77 -26.08
CA GLN A 193 -3.10 -59.30 -27.15
C GLN A 193 -2.25 -59.83 -28.31
N GLN A 194 -1.22 -59.08 -28.74
CA GLN A 194 -0.31 -59.52 -29.80
C GLN A 194 0.41 -60.82 -29.43
N HIS A 195 0.95 -60.93 -28.20
CA HIS A 195 1.60 -62.14 -27.72
C HIS A 195 0.62 -63.32 -27.64
N SER A 196 -0.63 -63.09 -27.21
CA SER A 196 -1.67 -64.13 -27.19
C SER A 196 -1.91 -64.70 -28.58
N VAL A 197 -2.10 -63.83 -29.58
CA VAL A 197 -2.30 -64.24 -30.98
C VAL A 197 -1.09 -65.00 -31.52
N GLN A 198 0.13 -64.55 -31.19
CA GLN A 198 1.36 -65.23 -31.60
C GLN A 198 1.47 -66.64 -31.00
N VAL A 199 1.15 -66.79 -29.71
CA VAL A 199 1.13 -68.10 -29.03
C VAL A 199 0.09 -69.03 -29.67
N ASP A 200 -1.11 -68.54 -29.96
CA ASP A 200 -2.14 -69.32 -30.63
C ASP A 200 -1.71 -69.74 -32.04
N GLN A 201 -1.05 -68.86 -32.78
CA GLN A 201 -0.51 -69.17 -34.11
C GLN A 201 0.56 -70.28 -34.05
N LEU A 202 1.51 -70.18 -33.12
CA LEU A 202 2.53 -71.21 -32.91
C LEU A 202 1.91 -72.53 -32.45
N ARG A 203 0.89 -72.48 -31.60
CA ARG A 203 0.15 -73.67 -31.14
C ARG A 203 -0.53 -74.38 -32.31
N MET A 204 -1.19 -73.62 -33.19
CA MET A 204 -1.82 -74.18 -34.40
C MET A 204 -0.79 -74.78 -35.37
N GLN A 205 0.36 -74.13 -35.55
CA GLN A 205 1.47 -74.69 -36.35
C GLN A 205 1.99 -76.00 -35.75
N GLY A 206 2.19 -76.06 -34.44
CA GLY A 206 2.59 -77.26 -33.73
C GLY A 206 1.61 -78.42 -33.94
N GLN A 207 0.31 -78.16 -33.77
CA GLN A 207 -0.75 -79.15 -34.02
C GLN A 207 -0.77 -79.67 -35.46
N SER A 208 -0.54 -78.79 -36.44
CA SER A 208 -0.47 -79.16 -37.86
C SER A 208 0.72 -80.09 -38.15
N VAL A 209 1.91 -79.73 -37.64
CA VAL A 209 3.13 -80.56 -37.78
C VAL A 209 2.96 -81.90 -37.07
N GLU A 210 2.40 -81.92 -35.86
CA GLU A 210 2.11 -83.16 -35.13
C GLU A 210 1.10 -84.05 -35.88
N ALA A 211 0.09 -83.45 -36.53
CA ALA A 211 -0.86 -84.19 -37.36
C ALA A 211 -0.19 -84.78 -38.60
N ALA A 212 0.63 -84.00 -39.32
CA ALA A 212 1.41 -84.47 -40.46
C ALA A 212 2.36 -85.61 -40.05
N LEU A 213 3.06 -85.48 -38.92
CA LEU A 213 3.94 -86.52 -38.39
C LEU A 213 3.18 -87.81 -38.04
N ARG A 214 1.96 -87.71 -37.48
CA ARG A 214 1.10 -88.89 -37.24
C ARG A 214 0.73 -89.60 -38.54
N MET A 215 0.37 -88.84 -39.58
CA MET A 215 0.07 -89.40 -40.90
C MET A 215 1.29 -90.05 -41.54
N GLU A 216 2.46 -89.43 -41.47
CA GLU A 216 3.71 -89.98 -42.01
C GLU A 216 4.09 -91.29 -41.30
N ARG A 217 3.95 -91.35 -39.97
CA ARG A 217 4.17 -92.58 -39.20
C ARG A 217 3.20 -93.69 -39.62
N GLN A 218 1.94 -93.35 -39.86
CA GLN A 218 0.95 -94.31 -40.35
C GLN A 218 1.33 -94.81 -41.75
N ALA A 219 1.65 -93.90 -42.68
CA ALA A 219 2.09 -94.24 -44.03
C ALA A 219 3.35 -95.14 -44.01
N ALA A 220 4.36 -94.81 -43.19
CA ALA A 220 5.55 -95.64 -43.02
C ALA A 220 5.22 -97.05 -42.48
N SER A 221 4.24 -97.16 -41.58
CA SER A 221 3.76 -98.46 -41.09
C SER A 221 3.05 -99.27 -42.18
N GLU A 222 2.31 -98.58 -43.08
CA GLU A 222 1.64 -99.19 -44.22
C GLU A 222 2.64 -99.66 -45.28
N GLU A 223 3.64 -98.84 -45.60
CA GLU A 223 4.74 -99.21 -46.50
C GLU A 223 5.56 -100.37 -45.94
N LYS A 224 5.83 -100.41 -44.63
CA LYS A 224 6.46 -101.57 -43.99
C LYS A 224 5.63 -102.86 -44.18
N ARG A 225 4.30 -102.76 -44.08
CA ARG A 225 3.40 -103.90 -44.31
C ARG A 225 3.40 -104.33 -45.79
N LYS A 226 3.34 -103.38 -46.72
CA LYS A 226 3.43 -103.65 -48.17
C LYS A 226 4.78 -104.28 -48.52
N LEU A 227 5.87 -103.79 -47.95
CA LEU A 227 7.20 -104.39 -48.12
C LEU A 227 7.24 -105.83 -47.61
N ALA A 228 6.68 -106.11 -46.44
CA ALA A 228 6.61 -107.47 -45.92
C ALA A 228 5.78 -108.39 -46.84
N GLN A 229 4.64 -107.90 -47.35
CA GLN A 229 3.84 -108.63 -48.34
C GLN A 229 4.62 -108.88 -49.64
N LEU A 230 5.33 -107.86 -50.15
CA LEU A 230 6.15 -107.96 -51.34
C LEU A 230 7.32 -108.92 -51.14
N GLN A 231 7.95 -108.92 -49.95
CA GLN A 231 8.98 -109.90 -49.61
C GLN A 231 8.40 -111.31 -49.65
N VAL A 232 7.23 -111.56 -49.06
CA VAL A 232 6.56 -112.87 -49.13
C VAL A 232 6.26 -113.26 -50.58
N ALA A 233 5.67 -112.35 -51.37
CA ALA A 233 5.39 -112.58 -52.79
C ALA A 233 6.66 -112.83 -53.62
N TYR A 234 7.75 -112.12 -53.33
CA TYR A 234 9.04 -112.34 -53.97
C TYR A 234 9.61 -113.72 -53.64
N HIS A 235 9.56 -114.15 -52.37
CA HIS A 235 9.99 -115.50 -52.00
C HIS A 235 9.12 -116.57 -52.65
N GLN A 236 7.80 -116.35 -52.75
CA GLN A 236 6.89 -117.24 -53.47
C GLN A 236 7.21 -117.30 -54.96
N LEU A 237 7.36 -116.16 -55.64
CA LEU A 237 7.75 -116.09 -57.04
C LEU A 237 9.13 -116.67 -57.29
N PHE A 238 10.07 -116.50 -56.36
CA PHE A 238 11.39 -117.12 -56.47
C PHE A 238 11.29 -118.63 -56.35
N GLN A 239 10.44 -119.14 -55.45
CA GLN A 239 10.15 -120.58 -55.37
C GLN A 239 9.45 -121.08 -56.62
N GLU A 240 8.42 -120.37 -57.10
CA GLU A 240 7.73 -120.68 -58.36
C GLU A 240 8.68 -120.60 -59.55
N TYR A 241 9.59 -119.63 -59.61
CA TYR A 241 10.61 -119.47 -60.64
C TYR A 241 11.68 -120.53 -60.54
N ASP A 242 12.13 -120.91 -59.35
CA ASP A 242 13.06 -122.03 -59.17
C ASP A 242 12.37 -123.35 -59.56
N ASN A 243 11.09 -123.52 -59.21
CA ASN A 243 10.23 -124.62 -59.66
C ASN A 243 9.96 -124.56 -61.18
N HIS A 244 9.87 -123.36 -61.76
CA HIS A 244 9.64 -123.09 -63.18
C HIS A 244 10.92 -123.19 -64.00
N ILE A 245 12.09 -122.82 -63.49
CA ILE A 245 13.40 -123.14 -64.07
C ILE A 245 13.58 -124.65 -64.07
N LYS A 246 13.15 -125.31 -62.98
CA LYS A 246 13.08 -126.78 -62.92
C LYS A 246 12.01 -127.36 -63.84
N SER A 247 10.92 -126.66 -64.16
CA SER A 247 9.80 -127.17 -64.98
C SER A 247 9.69 -126.62 -66.39
N SER A 248 10.47 -125.61 -66.76
CA SER A 248 10.41 -124.90 -68.03
C SER A 248 11.76 -124.24 -68.32
N VAL A 249 12.51 -124.97 -69.12
CA VAL A 249 13.05 -124.38 -70.32
C VAL A 249 11.85 -123.86 -71.14
N VAL A 250 11.92 -122.60 -71.61
CA VAL A 250 11.03 -121.89 -72.56
C VAL A 250 10.08 -120.83 -71.98
N GLY A 251 10.32 -119.55 -72.37
CA GLY A 251 9.24 -118.62 -72.75
C GLY A 251 9.26 -117.21 -72.12
N SER A 252 9.42 -116.17 -72.96
CA SER A 252 9.75 -114.77 -72.64
C SER A 252 8.58 -113.76 -72.50
N GLU A 253 8.89 -112.65 -71.81
CA GLU A 253 8.42 -111.24 -71.78
C GLU A 253 7.24 -110.66 -72.64
N ARG A 254 6.50 -109.66 -72.08
CA ARG A 254 6.51 -108.19 -72.44
C ARG A 254 5.18 -107.47 -72.15
N LYS A 255 5.26 -106.20 -71.68
CA LYS A 255 4.76 -104.96 -72.35
C LYS A 255 4.82 -103.73 -71.43
N ARG A 256 5.62 -102.72 -71.80
CA ARG A 256 5.74 -101.39 -71.17
C ARG A 256 5.77 -100.37 -72.32
N GLY A 257 4.79 -99.49 -72.42
CA GLY A 257 4.68 -98.55 -73.55
C GLY A 257 3.64 -97.44 -73.43
N MET A 258 2.69 -97.51 -72.48
CA MET A 258 1.59 -96.53 -72.37
C MET A 258 1.79 -95.45 -71.28
N GLN A 259 2.85 -95.54 -70.45
CA GLN A 259 3.09 -94.63 -69.31
C GLN A 259 3.92 -93.38 -69.67
N LEU A 260 4.62 -93.36 -70.80
CA LEU A 260 5.59 -92.30 -71.09
C LEU A 260 4.92 -90.99 -71.50
N GLU A 261 3.80 -91.06 -72.23
CA GLU A 261 3.23 -89.85 -72.85
C GLU A 261 2.35 -89.05 -71.87
N ASP A 262 1.71 -89.73 -70.91
CA ASP A 262 0.99 -89.06 -69.82
C ASP A 262 1.95 -88.25 -68.92
N LEU A 263 3.16 -88.77 -68.66
CA LEU A 263 4.17 -88.03 -67.88
C LEU A 263 4.69 -86.81 -68.63
N LYS A 264 4.85 -86.88 -69.95
CA LYS A 264 5.29 -85.72 -70.75
C LYS A 264 4.27 -84.59 -70.73
N GLN A 265 2.97 -84.91 -70.84
CA GLN A 265 1.92 -83.90 -70.83
C GLN A 265 1.77 -83.21 -69.46
N GLN A 266 1.91 -83.97 -68.37
CA GLN A 266 1.92 -83.40 -67.01
C GLN A 266 3.13 -82.49 -66.78
N LEU A 267 4.30 -82.86 -67.31
CA LEU A 267 5.50 -82.04 -67.19
C LEU A 267 5.34 -80.69 -67.91
N GLN A 268 4.81 -80.70 -69.13
CA GLN A 268 4.62 -79.47 -69.91
C GLN A 268 3.63 -78.50 -69.26
N GLN A 269 2.53 -79.00 -68.68
CA GLN A 269 1.57 -78.15 -67.94
C GLN A 269 2.18 -77.56 -66.67
N ALA A 270 3.04 -78.30 -65.98
CA ALA A 270 3.74 -77.80 -64.80
C ALA A 270 4.76 -76.70 -65.16
N GLU A 271 5.45 -76.83 -66.29
CA GLU A 271 6.38 -75.82 -66.81
C GLU A 271 5.66 -74.51 -67.16
N GLU A 272 4.53 -74.57 -67.87
CA GLU A 272 3.72 -73.39 -68.19
C GLU A 272 3.17 -72.70 -66.93
N ALA A 273 2.73 -73.48 -65.94
CA ALA A 273 2.25 -72.93 -64.67
C ALA A 273 3.36 -72.25 -63.84
N LEU A 274 4.61 -72.74 -63.93
CA LEU A 274 5.75 -72.11 -63.29
C LEU A 274 6.11 -70.78 -63.94
N VAL A 275 6.07 -70.68 -65.27
CA VAL A 275 6.28 -69.42 -66.00
C VAL A 275 5.23 -68.39 -65.62
N ALA A 276 3.94 -68.76 -65.58
CA ALA A 276 2.87 -67.86 -65.18
C ALA A 276 3.03 -67.36 -63.72
N LYS A 277 3.49 -68.23 -62.80
CA LYS A 277 3.79 -67.82 -61.42
C LYS A 277 5.00 -66.88 -61.36
N GLN A 278 6.01 -67.09 -62.19
CA GLN A 278 7.20 -66.23 -62.24
C GLN A 278 6.84 -64.81 -62.70
N GLU A 279 5.97 -64.66 -63.71
CA GLU A 279 5.48 -63.34 -64.15
C GLU A 279 4.73 -62.58 -63.06
N VAL A 280 3.92 -63.28 -62.25
CA VAL A 280 3.23 -62.66 -61.10
C VAL A 280 4.23 -62.23 -60.02
N ILE A 281 5.26 -63.03 -59.76
CA ILE A 281 6.32 -62.67 -58.81
C ILE A 281 7.05 -61.41 -59.28
N ASP A 282 7.35 -61.31 -60.57
CA ASP A 282 8.08 -60.15 -61.11
C ASP A 282 7.24 -58.87 -61.04
N LYS A 283 5.93 -58.96 -61.33
CA LYS A 283 5.00 -57.82 -61.12
C LYS A 283 4.91 -57.39 -59.66
N LEU A 284 4.76 -58.34 -58.74
CA LEU A 284 4.70 -58.02 -57.31
C LEU A 284 6.00 -57.41 -56.78
N LYS A 285 7.16 -57.81 -57.33
CA LYS A 285 8.45 -57.20 -57.00
C LYS A 285 8.55 -55.76 -57.51
N GLU A 286 8.05 -55.48 -58.71
CA GLU A 286 8.01 -54.12 -59.26
C GLU A 286 7.11 -53.20 -58.40
N GLU A 287 5.88 -53.66 -58.07
CA GLU A 287 4.97 -52.93 -57.20
C GLU A 287 5.55 -52.71 -55.79
N ALA A 288 6.26 -53.71 -55.25
CA ALA A 288 6.93 -53.58 -53.96
C ALA A 288 8.02 -52.50 -53.96
N GLU A 289 8.81 -52.38 -55.04
CA GLU A 289 9.84 -51.33 -55.13
C GLU A 289 9.19 -49.94 -55.33
N GLN A 290 8.09 -49.84 -56.08
CA GLN A 290 7.31 -48.60 -56.18
C GLN A 290 6.75 -48.17 -54.83
N HIS A 291 6.16 -49.09 -54.07
CA HIS A 291 5.67 -48.81 -52.71
C HIS A 291 6.79 -48.38 -51.77
N LYS A 292 7.97 -48.97 -51.88
CA LYS A 292 9.14 -48.60 -51.07
C LYS A 292 9.55 -47.14 -51.30
N ILE A 293 9.60 -46.69 -52.56
CA ILE A 293 9.90 -45.29 -52.90
C ILE A 293 8.86 -44.34 -52.28
N VAL A 294 7.57 -44.68 -52.35
CA VAL A 294 6.51 -43.88 -51.72
C VAL A 294 6.66 -43.89 -50.18
N MET A 295 7.00 -45.03 -49.58
CA MET A 295 7.21 -45.13 -48.14
C MET A 295 8.40 -44.30 -47.64
N GLU A 296 9.44 -44.12 -48.45
CA GLU A 296 10.57 -43.24 -48.13
C GLU A 296 10.17 -41.75 -47.98
N THR A 297 8.99 -41.35 -48.47
CA THR A 297 8.44 -40.00 -48.25
C THR A 297 7.86 -39.79 -46.85
N VAL A 298 7.44 -40.87 -46.17
CA VAL A 298 6.78 -40.79 -44.86
C VAL A 298 7.69 -40.20 -43.78
N PRO A 299 8.97 -40.61 -43.64
CA PRO A 299 9.90 -39.97 -42.71
C PRO A 299 10.11 -38.47 -42.97
N VAL A 300 10.14 -38.06 -44.24
CA VAL A 300 10.31 -36.65 -44.63
C VAL A 300 9.08 -35.83 -44.21
N LEU A 301 7.87 -36.30 -44.52
CA LEU A 301 6.63 -35.63 -44.11
C LEU A 301 6.48 -35.58 -42.59
N LYS A 302 6.93 -36.63 -41.89
CA LYS A 302 6.95 -36.65 -40.42
C LYS A 302 7.91 -35.61 -39.86
N ALA A 303 9.13 -35.54 -40.39
CA ALA A 303 10.10 -34.52 -40.00
C ALA A 303 9.58 -33.10 -40.30
N GLN A 304 8.90 -32.90 -41.42
CA GLN A 304 8.28 -31.62 -41.77
C GLN A 304 7.18 -31.22 -40.76
N ALA A 305 6.32 -32.16 -40.36
CA ALA A 305 5.29 -31.91 -39.35
C ALA A 305 5.90 -31.57 -37.98
N ASP A 306 6.98 -32.25 -37.59
CA ASP A 306 7.68 -31.99 -36.34
C ASP A 306 8.35 -30.60 -36.33
N ILE A 307 8.95 -30.20 -37.46
CA ILE A 307 9.52 -28.85 -37.63
C ILE A 307 8.42 -27.79 -37.52
N TYR A 308 7.31 -27.93 -38.26
CA TYR A 308 6.22 -26.96 -38.18
C TYR A 308 5.60 -26.86 -36.79
N LYS A 309 5.51 -27.98 -36.06
CA LYS A 309 5.06 -27.98 -34.68
C LYS A 309 6.04 -27.20 -33.78
N ALA A 310 7.35 -27.41 -33.95
CA ALA A 310 8.36 -26.69 -33.19
C ALA A 310 8.33 -25.18 -33.51
N ASP A 311 8.24 -24.82 -34.78
CA ASP A 311 8.16 -23.43 -35.25
C ASP A 311 6.90 -22.74 -34.69
N PHE A 312 5.74 -23.40 -34.75
CA PHE A 312 4.50 -22.89 -34.18
C PHE A 312 4.63 -22.65 -32.67
N GLN A 313 5.28 -23.56 -31.94
CA GLN A 313 5.50 -23.41 -30.50
C GLN A 313 6.45 -22.25 -30.20
N ALA A 314 7.53 -22.11 -30.97
CA ALA A 314 8.47 -21.00 -30.83
C ALA A 314 7.78 -19.65 -31.09
N GLU A 315 6.99 -19.55 -32.16
CA GLU A 315 6.21 -18.37 -32.51
C GLU A 315 5.17 -18.03 -31.43
N ARG A 316 4.48 -19.04 -30.91
CA ARG A 316 3.54 -18.86 -29.79
C ARG A 316 4.23 -18.31 -28.55
N GLN A 317 5.36 -18.89 -28.14
CA GLN A 317 6.12 -18.42 -26.98
C GLN A 317 6.64 -16.99 -27.19
N ALA A 318 7.07 -16.64 -28.40
CA ALA A 318 7.47 -15.28 -28.74
C ALA A 318 6.29 -14.31 -28.62
N ARG A 319 5.11 -14.70 -29.12
CA ARG A 319 3.87 -13.91 -28.98
C ARG A 319 3.44 -13.74 -27.52
N GLU A 320 3.49 -14.79 -26.70
CA GLU A 320 3.14 -14.71 -25.27
C GLU A 320 4.06 -13.72 -24.55
N LYS A 321 5.39 -13.80 -24.77
CA LYS A 321 6.35 -12.83 -24.22
C LYS A 321 6.11 -11.39 -24.71
N LEU A 322 5.69 -11.23 -25.97
CA LEU A 322 5.37 -9.92 -26.51
C LEU A 322 4.09 -9.36 -25.88
N ALA A 323 3.08 -10.20 -25.66
CA ALA A 323 1.85 -9.83 -24.97
C ALA A 323 2.13 -9.41 -23.52
N GLU A 324 2.95 -10.17 -22.79
CA GLU A 324 3.39 -9.81 -21.44
C GLU A 324 4.07 -8.43 -21.39
N LYS A 325 4.99 -8.15 -22.32
CA LYS A 325 5.64 -6.85 -22.43
C LYS A 325 4.66 -5.73 -22.77
N LYS A 326 3.69 -6.01 -23.64
CA LYS A 326 2.65 -5.04 -24.01
C LYS A 326 1.82 -4.67 -22.78
N GLU A 327 1.33 -5.64 -22.02
CA GLU A 327 0.55 -5.40 -20.80
C GLU A 327 1.38 -4.61 -19.76
N LEU A 328 2.64 -4.98 -19.54
CA LEU A 328 3.54 -4.25 -18.64
C LEU A 328 3.71 -2.77 -19.06
N LEU A 329 3.95 -2.52 -20.34
CA LEU A 329 4.10 -1.15 -20.85
C LEU A 329 2.78 -0.37 -20.76
N GLN A 330 1.65 -1.04 -20.97
CA GLN A 330 0.33 -0.46 -20.83
C GLN A 330 0.06 -0.02 -19.37
N GLU A 331 0.36 -0.88 -18.40
CA GLU A 331 0.26 -0.56 -16.97
C GLU A 331 1.16 0.62 -16.58
N GLN A 332 2.41 0.66 -17.08
CA GLN A 332 3.33 1.78 -16.84
C GLN A 332 2.79 3.08 -17.43
N LEU A 333 2.20 3.03 -18.63
CA LEU A 333 1.61 4.19 -19.28
C LEU A 333 0.39 4.70 -18.52
N GLU A 334 -0.49 3.81 -18.06
CA GLU A 334 -1.62 4.16 -17.21
C GLU A 334 -1.17 4.76 -15.87
N GLN A 335 -0.12 4.22 -15.25
CA GLN A 335 0.48 4.77 -14.05
C GLN A 335 0.98 6.19 -14.29
N LEU A 336 1.73 6.40 -15.36
CA LEU A 336 2.31 7.70 -15.69
C LEU A 336 1.22 8.72 -16.03
N GLN A 337 0.15 8.31 -16.73
CA GLN A 337 -1.02 9.15 -16.98
C GLN A 337 -1.74 9.55 -15.69
N ARG A 338 -1.88 8.62 -14.73
CA ARG A 338 -2.46 8.90 -13.41
C ARG A 338 -1.60 9.89 -12.63
N GLU A 339 -0.28 9.74 -12.64
CA GLU A 339 0.66 10.66 -12.00
C GLU A 339 0.65 12.04 -12.65
N TYR A 340 0.69 12.11 -13.98
CA TYR A 340 0.57 13.36 -14.72
C TYR A 340 -0.74 14.10 -14.41
N SER A 341 -1.86 13.38 -14.36
CA SER A 341 -3.16 13.96 -14.02
C SER A 341 -3.20 14.51 -12.58
N LYS A 342 -2.61 13.79 -11.61
CA LYS A 342 -2.45 14.25 -10.23
C LYS A 342 -1.58 15.51 -10.15
N LEU A 343 -0.44 15.51 -10.83
CA LEU A 343 0.50 16.64 -10.82
C LEU A 343 -0.13 17.87 -11.48
N LYS A 344 -0.85 17.68 -12.60
CA LYS A 344 -1.62 18.73 -13.26
C LYS A 344 -2.69 19.32 -12.35
N ALA A 345 -3.43 18.48 -11.63
CA ALA A 345 -4.41 18.95 -10.64
C ALA A 345 -3.75 19.73 -9.50
N SER A 346 -2.59 19.26 -9.00
CA SER A 346 -1.80 19.96 -7.97
C SER A 346 -1.29 21.31 -8.46
N CYS A 347 -0.79 21.41 -9.69
CA CYS A 347 -0.37 22.69 -10.28
C CYS A 347 -1.55 23.64 -10.46
N GLN A 348 -2.72 23.15 -10.89
CA GLN A 348 -3.93 23.97 -10.99
C GLN A 348 -4.40 24.47 -9.62
N GLU A 349 -4.34 23.63 -8.59
CA GLU A 349 -4.70 24.01 -7.22
C GLU A 349 -3.69 25.03 -6.65
N SER A 350 -2.39 24.82 -6.88
CA SER A 350 -1.35 25.78 -6.53
C SER A 350 -1.55 27.12 -7.22
N ALA A 351 -1.87 27.13 -8.52
CA ALA A 351 -2.16 28.34 -9.28
C ALA A 351 -3.43 29.05 -8.77
N ARG A 352 -4.47 28.31 -8.37
CA ARG A 352 -5.67 28.89 -7.72
C ARG A 352 -5.36 29.52 -6.37
N ILE A 353 -4.55 28.86 -5.54
CA ILE A 353 -4.12 29.39 -4.24
C ILE A 353 -3.28 30.65 -4.44
N GLU A 354 -2.38 30.65 -5.43
CA GLU A 354 -1.54 31.80 -5.76
C GLU A 354 -2.39 32.98 -6.28
N ASP A 355 -3.39 32.73 -7.12
CA ASP A 355 -4.36 33.73 -7.58
C ASP A 355 -5.20 34.31 -6.42
N MET A 356 -5.66 33.46 -5.50
CA MET A 356 -6.34 33.90 -4.27
C MET A 356 -5.43 34.76 -3.38
N ARG A 357 -4.14 34.45 -3.31
CA ARG A 357 -3.13 35.26 -2.59
C ARG A 357 -2.89 36.60 -3.28
N LYS A 358 -2.77 36.61 -4.62
CA LYS A 358 -2.64 37.85 -5.40
C LYS A 358 -3.84 38.76 -5.21
N ARG A 359 -5.06 38.23 -5.20
CA ARG A 359 -6.28 39.00 -4.90
C ARG A 359 -6.31 39.57 -3.47
N HIS A 360 -5.72 38.90 -2.48
CA HIS A 360 -5.60 39.46 -1.12
C HIS A 360 -4.49 40.50 -1.00
N VAL A 361 -3.41 40.38 -1.78
CA VAL A 361 -2.33 41.38 -1.86
C VAL A 361 -2.78 42.61 -2.64
N GLU A 362 -3.59 42.47 -3.68
CA GLU A 362 -4.08 43.57 -4.53
C GLU A 362 -5.19 44.41 -3.87
N VAL A 363 -5.92 43.89 -2.88
CA VAL A 363 -6.92 44.68 -2.12
C VAL A 363 -6.29 45.65 -1.10
N SER A 364 -4.96 45.57 -0.86
CA SER A 364 -4.24 46.46 0.07
C SER A 364 -3.51 47.64 -0.58
N GLN A 365 -3.73 47.95 -1.87
CA GLN A 365 -3.16 49.16 -2.49
C GLN A 365 -4.22 50.15 -2.98
N ALA A 366 -4.21 51.33 -2.34
CA ALA A 366 -4.94 52.52 -2.77
C ALA A 366 -4.23 53.23 -3.95
N PRO A 367 -4.97 53.92 -4.84
CA PRO A 367 -4.45 54.42 -6.13
C PRO A 367 -3.96 55.87 -6.06
N LEU A 368 -2.81 56.19 -6.69
CA LEU A 368 -2.31 57.56 -6.93
C LEU A 368 -1.33 57.62 -8.14
N PRO A 369 -1.08 58.79 -8.78
CA PRO A 369 -1.30 59.08 -10.22
C PRO A 369 -0.07 58.97 -11.15
N PRO A 370 -0.24 59.16 -12.48
CA PRO A 370 0.71 58.74 -13.51
C PRO A 370 1.65 59.84 -14.02
N ALA A 371 2.86 59.46 -14.46
CA ALA A 371 3.76 60.27 -15.28
C ALA A 371 4.72 59.34 -16.08
N PRO A 372 5.35 59.77 -17.19
CA PRO A 372 4.95 59.33 -18.52
C PRO A 372 6.02 58.55 -19.30
N ALA A 373 5.50 57.68 -20.17
CA ALA A 373 5.99 57.33 -21.52
C ALA A 373 7.36 56.61 -21.62
N TYR A 374 7.54 55.56 -22.41
CA TYR A 374 7.22 55.45 -23.83
C TYR A 374 7.29 53.98 -24.29
N LEU A 375 6.36 53.61 -25.19
CA LEU A 375 6.42 52.55 -26.21
C LEU A 375 6.34 51.09 -25.68
N SER A 376 5.37 50.23 -26.02
CA SER A 376 4.50 50.18 -27.20
C SER A 376 3.17 49.46 -26.89
N SER A 377 2.16 49.87 -27.64
CA SER A 377 0.77 49.38 -27.66
C SER A 377 0.55 48.55 -28.96
N PRO A 378 -0.63 47.95 -29.23
CA PRO A 378 -1.32 46.94 -28.42
C PRO A 378 -2.01 45.86 -29.31
N LEU A 379 -2.81 45.02 -28.65
CA LEU A 379 -4.10 44.44 -29.05
C LEU A 379 -4.23 42.96 -29.43
N ALA A 380 -5.18 42.39 -28.68
CA ALA A 380 -6.20 41.45 -29.08
C ALA A 380 -5.80 39.97 -29.20
N LEU A 381 -6.11 39.23 -28.13
CA LEU A 381 -6.70 37.92 -28.28
C LEU A 381 -7.94 38.04 -29.20
N PRO A 382 -8.11 37.09 -30.12
CA PRO A 382 -9.33 36.33 -30.07
C PRO A 382 -9.01 34.87 -29.76
N SER A 383 -9.78 34.37 -28.80
CA SER A 383 -10.19 32.98 -28.71
C SER A 383 -10.16 32.27 -30.07
N GLN A 384 -9.17 31.40 -30.28
CA GLN A 384 -9.31 30.23 -31.11
C GLN A 384 -8.54 29.09 -30.47
N ARG A 385 -9.30 28.06 -30.11
CA ARG A 385 -8.88 26.68 -30.05
C ARG A 385 -8.00 26.41 -31.29
N ARG A 386 -6.69 26.30 -31.10
CA ARG A 386 -5.79 25.81 -32.14
C ARG A 386 -4.80 24.88 -31.45
N SER A 387 -5.13 23.59 -31.54
CA SER A 387 -4.15 22.51 -31.58
C SER A 387 -2.96 22.93 -32.46
N PRO A 388 -1.74 22.41 -32.22
CA PRO A 388 -0.70 22.50 -33.24
C PRO A 388 -1.31 22.01 -34.56
N PRO A 389 -1.04 22.65 -35.71
CA PRO A 389 -1.23 21.93 -36.96
C PRO A 389 -0.34 20.69 -36.84
N GLU A 390 -0.96 19.52 -36.77
CA GLU A 390 -0.30 18.29 -37.22
C GLU A 390 0.07 18.59 -38.67
N GLU A 391 1.29 19.07 -38.91
CA GLU A 391 1.90 18.89 -40.21
C GLU A 391 1.84 17.38 -40.45
N PRO A 392 1.09 16.92 -41.47
CA PRO A 392 1.07 15.50 -41.78
C PRO A 392 2.53 15.08 -42.02
N PRO A 393 2.97 13.93 -41.48
CA PRO A 393 4.33 13.47 -41.74
C PRO A 393 4.54 13.42 -43.25
N ASP A 394 5.60 14.06 -43.74
CA ASP A 394 5.98 13.96 -45.15
C ASP A 394 6.39 12.50 -45.42
N PHE A 395 5.42 11.70 -45.88
CA PHE A 395 5.64 10.30 -46.24
C PHE A 395 6.30 10.22 -47.62
N CYS A 396 7.57 10.58 -47.68
CA CYS A 396 8.34 10.60 -48.92
C CYS A 396 9.29 9.41 -49.00
N CYS A 397 9.28 8.70 -50.13
CA CYS A 397 10.27 7.67 -50.40
C CYS A 397 11.65 8.32 -50.59
N PRO A 398 12.69 7.94 -49.82
CA PRO A 398 14.00 8.58 -49.92
C PRO A 398 14.74 8.25 -51.22
N LYS A 399 14.34 7.20 -51.95
CA LYS A 399 15.00 6.78 -53.21
C LYS A 399 14.50 7.58 -54.42
N CYS A 400 13.19 7.81 -54.51
CA CYS A 400 12.56 8.44 -55.68
C CYS A 400 11.75 9.72 -55.37
N GLN A 401 11.71 10.12 -54.09
CA GLN A 401 10.95 11.29 -53.59
C GLN A 401 9.45 11.24 -53.86
N TYR A 402 8.90 10.04 -54.08
CA TYR A 402 7.46 9.84 -54.19
C TYR A 402 6.77 10.19 -52.86
N GLN A 403 5.79 11.10 -52.92
CA GLN A 403 5.04 11.59 -51.77
C GLN A 403 3.76 10.77 -51.64
N ALA A 404 3.72 9.91 -50.63
CA ALA A 404 2.59 9.06 -50.32
C ALA A 404 1.58 9.79 -49.41
N PRO A 405 0.27 9.54 -49.57
CA PRO A 405 -0.76 10.15 -48.74
C PRO A 405 -0.79 9.60 -47.30
N ASP A 406 -0.23 8.42 -47.07
CA ASP A 406 -0.18 7.73 -45.77
C ASP A 406 1.01 6.75 -45.70
N MET A 407 1.30 6.27 -44.48
CA MET A 407 2.45 5.40 -44.18
C MET A 407 2.33 4.02 -44.84
N ASP A 408 1.14 3.43 -44.91
CA ASP A 408 0.95 2.10 -45.51
C ASP A 408 1.26 2.14 -47.01
N THR A 409 0.79 3.18 -47.70
CA THR A 409 1.10 3.43 -49.10
C THR A 409 2.59 3.66 -49.33
N LEU A 410 3.27 4.37 -48.41
CA LEU A 410 4.72 4.52 -48.46
C LEU A 410 5.43 3.18 -48.26
N GLN A 411 4.97 2.35 -47.33
CA GLN A 411 5.63 1.10 -46.96
C GLN A 411 5.55 0.06 -48.10
N ILE A 412 4.39 -0.03 -48.78
CA ILE A 412 4.22 -0.82 -50.00
C ILE A 412 5.16 -0.29 -51.10
N HIS A 413 5.14 1.02 -51.33
CA HIS A 413 5.99 1.63 -52.35
C HIS A 413 7.49 1.42 -52.07
N VAL A 414 7.94 1.57 -50.83
CA VAL A 414 9.35 1.40 -50.44
C VAL A 414 9.78 -0.06 -50.63
N MET A 415 8.91 -1.04 -50.38
CA MET A 415 9.18 -2.45 -50.66
C MET A 415 9.44 -2.70 -52.15
N GLU A 416 8.61 -2.15 -53.03
CA GLU A 416 8.79 -2.28 -54.49
C GLU A 416 9.92 -1.39 -55.03
N CYS A 417 10.18 -0.25 -54.39
CA CYS A 417 11.16 0.73 -54.85
C CYS A 417 12.58 0.39 -54.39
N ILE A 418 12.79 -0.43 -53.34
CA ILE A 418 14.14 -0.83 -52.88
C ILE A 418 14.71 -1.99 -53.70
N GLU A 419 13.87 -2.83 -54.31
CA GLU A 419 14.27 -3.72 -55.42
C GLU A 419 14.76 -2.91 -56.64
#